data_AF-A0AAD4K2J3-F1
#
_entry.id   AF-A0AAD4K2J3-F1
#
_cell.length_a   1.000
_cell.length_b   1.000
_cell.length_c   1.000
_cell.angle_alpha   90.00
_cell.angle_beta   90.00
_cell.angle_gamma   90.00
#
_symmetry.space_group_name_H-M   'P 1'
#
loop_
_entity.id
_entity.type
_entity.pdbx_description
1 polymer ?
#
loop_
_entity_poly.entity_id
_entity_poly.type
_entity_poly.pdbx_seq_one_letter_code
_entity_poly.pdbx_strand_id
1 'polypeptide(L)'
;KFDNKQMLLVTLLLLVCLSSGANCRPSASQDNAAKALSVDPSEYPGNLPEETIRKVQQCEINQTTMELCMRCAKVTKSEIIYPMCCNNDDSVKDWCYDYVYYGNE
;
A
#
# COMPACT_ATOMS: atom_id res chain seq x y z
N LYS A 1 25.59 9.68 -37.91
CA LYS A 1 25.68 8.24 -38.27
C LYS A 1 25.86 7.50 -36.95
N PHE A 2 24.79 6.97 -36.37
CA PHE A 2 24.89 6.25 -35.10
C PHE A 2 25.43 4.85 -35.39
N ASP A 3 26.63 4.55 -34.89
CA ASP A 3 27.27 3.25 -35.12
C ASP A 3 26.49 2.14 -34.39
N ASN A 4 26.32 0.98 -35.05
CA ASN A 4 25.61 -0.17 -34.49
C ASN A 4 26.15 -0.60 -33.11
N LYS A 5 27.45 -0.36 -32.86
CA LYS A 5 28.11 -0.59 -31.57
C LYS A 5 27.57 0.34 -30.47
N GLN A 6 27.24 1.57 -30.82
CA GLN A 6 26.68 2.59 -29.91
C GLN A 6 25.23 2.26 -29.57
N MET A 7 24.45 1.77 -30.54
CA MET A 7 23.08 1.29 -30.30
C MET A 7 23.05 0.04 -29.40
N LEU A 8 23.98 -0.90 -29.59
CA LEU A 8 24.09 -2.10 -28.76
C LEU A 8 24.43 -1.76 -27.30
N LEU A 9 25.35 -0.81 -27.09
CA LEU A 9 25.75 -0.34 -25.76
C LEU A 9 24.59 0.33 -25.01
N VAL A 10 23.81 1.18 -25.69
CA VAL A 10 22.63 1.84 -25.10
C VAL A 10 21.55 0.81 -24.72
N THR A 11 21.35 -0.21 -25.57
CA THR A 11 20.36 -1.27 -25.30
C THR A 11 20.77 -2.14 -24.10
N LEU A 12 22.06 -2.45 -23.95
CA LEU A 12 22.58 -3.17 -22.80
C LEU A 12 22.47 -2.37 -21.49
N LEU A 13 22.76 -1.06 -21.55
CA LEU A 13 22.63 -0.16 -20.40
C LEU A 13 21.19 -0.04 -19.91
N LEU A 14 20.23 0.02 -20.83
CA LEU A 14 18.80 0.02 -20.48
C LEU A 14 18.40 -1.27 -19.76
N LEU A 15 18.81 -2.45 -20.25
CA LEU A 15 18.49 -3.73 -19.63
C LEU A 15 19.04 -3.90 -18.20
N VAL A 16 20.21 -3.34 -17.91
CA VAL A 16 20.82 -3.36 -16.56
C VAL A 16 20.08 -2.45 -15.58
N CYS A 17 19.41 -1.39 -16.05
CA CYS A 17 18.64 -0.50 -15.18
C CYS A 17 17.34 -1.15 -14.69
N LEU A 18 16.74 -2.06 -15.48
CA LEU A 18 15.49 -2.76 -15.12
C LEU A 18 15.67 -3.83 -14.03
N SER A 19 16.89 -4.31 -13.79
CA SER A 19 17.17 -5.36 -12.78
C SER A 19 17.53 -4.81 -11.40
N SER A 20 17.37 -3.50 -11.17
CA SER A 20 17.55 -2.89 -9.86
C SER A 20 16.49 -3.44 -8.90
N GLY A 21 16.94 -4.34 -8.03
CA GLY A 21 16.19 -5.18 -7.10
C GLY A 21 14.87 -4.62 -6.59
N ALA A 22 13.78 -5.29 -6.96
CA ALA A 22 12.57 -5.26 -6.17
C ALA A 22 12.85 -5.97 -4.84
N ASN A 23 13.07 -5.20 -3.77
CA ASN A 23 13.02 -5.73 -2.41
C ASN A 23 11.55 -6.03 -2.10
N CYS A 24 11.09 -7.23 -2.44
CA CYS A 24 9.76 -7.69 -2.04
C CYS A 24 9.72 -7.75 -0.51
N ARG A 25 8.83 -6.98 0.12
CA ARG A 25 8.54 -7.09 1.55
C ARG A 25 8.12 -8.55 1.82
N PRO A 26 8.85 -9.33 2.64
CA PRO A 26 8.45 -10.70 2.93
C PRO A 26 7.09 -10.66 3.63
N SER A 27 6.15 -11.49 3.16
CA SER A 27 4.89 -11.71 3.87
C SER A 27 5.22 -12.46 5.15
N ALA A 28 5.14 -11.79 6.29
CA ALA A 28 5.32 -12.45 7.58
C ALA A 28 4.24 -13.52 7.74
N SER A 29 4.67 -14.76 8.03
CA SER A 29 3.76 -15.88 8.27
C SER A 29 2.78 -15.55 9.40
N GLN A 30 1.54 -15.95 9.21
CA GLN A 30 0.38 -15.75 10.08
C GLN A 30 0.48 -16.54 11.40
N ASP A 31 1.57 -16.35 12.15
CA ASP A 31 1.70 -16.86 13.50
C ASP A 31 1.83 -15.62 14.39
N ASN A 32 0.84 -15.38 15.25
CA ASN A 32 0.69 -14.25 16.20
C ASN A 32 -0.23 -13.08 15.76
N ALA A 33 -1.45 -13.37 15.30
CA ALA A 33 -2.52 -12.38 15.06
C ALA A 33 -3.08 -11.67 16.32
N ALA A 34 -2.48 -11.85 17.51
CA ALA A 34 -3.02 -11.31 18.76
C ALA A 34 -1.98 -10.67 19.69
N LYS A 35 -0.73 -10.48 19.22
CA LYS A 35 0.19 -9.63 19.98
C LYS A 35 -0.15 -8.21 19.59
N ALA A 36 -0.76 -7.45 20.53
CA ALA A 36 -0.95 -6.02 20.39
C ALA A 36 0.35 -5.44 19.82
N LEU A 37 0.31 -5.05 18.55
CA LEU A 37 1.48 -4.53 17.84
C LEU A 37 1.93 -3.34 18.67
N SER A 38 3.14 -3.43 19.22
CA SER A 38 3.75 -2.29 19.90
C SER A 38 3.79 -1.16 18.86
N VAL A 39 2.93 -0.16 19.04
CA VAL A 39 2.86 0.98 18.15
C VAL A 39 4.16 1.74 18.35
N ASP A 40 5.05 1.70 17.37
CA ASP A 40 6.13 2.67 17.25
C ASP A 40 5.66 3.78 16.31
N PRO A 41 5.27 4.96 16.83
CA PRO A 41 4.78 6.04 15.98
C PRO A 41 5.83 6.54 14.99
N SER A 42 7.12 6.28 15.22
CA SER A 42 8.19 6.71 14.33
C SER A 42 8.28 5.90 13.03
N GLU A 43 7.62 4.74 12.96
CA GLU A 43 7.55 3.91 11.75
C GLU A 43 6.57 4.49 10.70
N TYR A 44 5.65 5.36 11.12
CA TYR A 44 4.65 5.94 10.24
C TYR A 44 5.03 7.36 9.78
N PRO A 45 4.88 7.68 8.49
CA PRO A 45 5.20 9.00 7.98
C PRO A 45 4.15 10.02 8.45
N GLY A 46 4.63 11.17 8.91
CA GLY A 46 3.80 12.28 9.37
C GLY A 46 3.45 12.17 10.87
N ASN A 47 3.05 13.29 11.46
CA ASN A 47 2.61 13.34 12.87
C ASN A 47 1.19 12.78 12.99
N LEU A 48 1.02 11.48 12.72
CA LEU A 48 -0.26 10.79 12.82
C LEU A 48 -0.61 10.55 14.31
N PRO A 49 -1.88 10.74 14.71
CA PRO A 49 -2.31 10.41 16.05
C PRO A 49 -2.24 8.89 16.27
N GLU A 50 -1.95 8.48 17.51
CA GLU A 50 -1.77 7.06 17.86
C GLU A 50 -3.00 6.20 17.49
N GLU A 51 -4.21 6.77 17.60
CA GLU A 51 -5.43 6.07 17.20
C GLU A 51 -5.42 5.70 15.71
N THR A 52 -4.96 6.62 14.84
CA THR A 52 -4.93 6.42 13.40
C THR A 52 -3.91 5.36 13.05
N ILE A 53 -2.78 5.35 13.74
CA ILE A 53 -1.74 4.33 13.57
C ILE A 53 -2.29 2.94 13.91
N ARG A 54 -2.99 2.81 15.04
CA ARG A 54 -3.63 1.54 15.44
C ARG A 54 -4.67 1.06 14.43
N LYS A 55 -5.44 1.98 13.83
CA LYS A 55 -6.39 1.65 12.76
C LYS A 55 -5.68 1.14 11.51
N VAL A 56 -4.62 1.82 11.08
CA VAL A 56 -3.86 1.46 9.88
C VAL A 56 -3.11 0.14 10.04
N GLN A 57 -2.65 -0.23 11.24
CA GLN A 57 -2.02 -1.53 11.50
C GLN A 57 -2.90 -2.72 11.08
N GLN A 58 -4.23 -2.59 11.13
CA GLN A 58 -5.14 -3.66 10.68
C GLN A 58 -5.01 -3.93 9.18
N CYS A 59 -4.74 -2.90 8.38
CA CYS A 59 -4.45 -3.05 6.95
C CYS A 59 -3.13 -3.79 6.71
N GLU A 60 -2.13 -3.67 7.59
CA GLU A 60 -0.85 -4.38 7.42
C GLU A 60 -0.96 -5.90 7.59
N ILE A 61 -1.96 -6.34 8.37
CA ILE A 61 -2.23 -7.77 8.61
C ILE A 61 -2.90 -8.41 7.38
N ASN A 62 -3.72 -7.66 6.66
CA ASN A 62 -4.53 -8.16 5.55
C ASN A 62 -4.28 -7.36 4.27
N GLN A 63 -3.43 -7.90 3.39
CA GLN A 63 -3.07 -7.26 2.13
C GLN A 63 -4.30 -6.96 1.25
N THR A 64 -5.29 -7.84 1.18
CA THR A 64 -6.51 -7.60 0.40
C THR A 64 -7.29 -6.39 0.92
N THR A 65 -7.35 -6.24 2.25
CA THR A 65 -7.99 -5.07 2.89
C THR A 65 -7.18 -3.81 2.62
N MET A 66 -5.85 -3.88 2.74
CA MET A 66 -4.96 -2.76 2.41
C MET A 66 -5.17 -2.26 0.98
N GLU A 67 -5.19 -3.16 0.00
CA GLU A 67 -5.37 -2.80 -1.40
C GLU A 67 -6.73 -2.14 -1.68
N LEU A 68 -7.80 -2.66 -1.07
CA LEU A 68 -9.14 -2.06 -1.16
C LEU A 68 -9.13 -0.64 -0.58
N CYS A 69 -8.63 -0.48 0.66
CA CYS A 69 -8.64 0.80 1.35
C CYS A 69 -7.75 1.84 0.66
N MET A 70 -6.60 1.44 0.11
CA MET A 70 -5.75 2.32 -0.69
C MET A 70 -6.46 2.81 -1.95
N ARG A 71 -7.16 1.92 -2.68
CA ARG A 71 -7.93 2.31 -3.86
C ARG A 71 -9.05 3.28 -3.49
N CYS A 72 -9.80 2.95 -2.44
CA CYS A 72 -10.91 3.77 -1.96
C CYS A 72 -10.47 5.18 -1.56
N ALA A 73 -9.39 5.31 -0.77
CA ALA A 73 -8.83 6.60 -0.39
C ALA A 73 -8.36 7.41 -1.62
N LYS A 74 -7.75 6.74 -2.61
CA LYS A 74 -7.30 7.38 -3.84
C LYS A 74 -8.45 7.97 -4.67
N VAL A 75 -9.56 7.24 -4.81
CA VAL A 75 -10.71 7.71 -5.61
C VAL A 75 -11.52 8.79 -4.90
N THR A 76 -11.66 8.70 -3.58
CA THR A 76 -12.38 9.68 -2.77
C THR A 76 -11.57 10.95 -2.49
N LYS A 77 -10.23 10.86 -2.61
CA LYS A 77 -9.28 11.94 -2.26
C LYS A 77 -9.41 12.40 -0.81
N SER A 78 -9.94 11.55 0.06
CA SER A 78 -10.21 11.86 1.45
C SER A 78 -9.20 11.16 2.35
N GLU A 79 -8.47 11.93 3.15
CA GLU A 79 -7.40 11.44 4.02
C GLU A 79 -7.94 10.58 5.18
N ILE A 80 -9.22 10.73 5.53
CA ILE A 80 -9.87 9.98 6.62
C ILE A 80 -10.37 8.60 6.19
N ILE A 81 -10.56 8.38 4.89
CA ILE A 81 -11.16 7.13 4.38
C ILE A 81 -10.22 5.95 4.58
N TYR A 82 -8.92 6.15 4.40
CA TYR A 82 -7.95 5.07 4.57
C TYR A 82 -7.98 4.46 5.99
N PRO A 83 -7.79 5.23 7.08
CA PRO A 83 -7.84 4.67 8.43
C PRO A 83 -9.23 4.16 8.83
N MET A 84 -10.32 4.82 8.40
CA MET A 84 -11.67 4.31 8.67
C MET A 84 -11.93 2.96 7.97
N CYS A 85 -11.48 2.82 6.73
CA CYS A 85 -11.59 1.56 5.99
C CYS A 85 -10.77 0.44 6.64
N CYS A 86 -9.55 0.72 7.09
CA CYS A 86 -8.67 -0.28 7.71
C CYS A 86 -9.26 -0.89 8.99
N ASN A 87 -9.94 -0.08 9.80
CA ASN A 87 -10.61 -0.53 11.03
C ASN A 87 -12.07 -0.93 10.82
N ASN A 88 -12.59 -0.79 9.59
CA ASN A 88 -14.01 -0.90 9.26
C ASN A 88 -14.92 -0.03 10.15
N ASP A 89 -14.47 1.20 10.45
CA ASP A 89 -15.29 2.19 11.13
C ASP A 89 -16.53 2.48 10.29
N ASP A 90 -17.72 2.55 10.91
CA ASP A 90 -18.99 2.84 10.24
C ASP A 90 -19.27 2.01 8.97
N SER A 91 -18.81 0.75 8.93
CA SER A 91 -18.92 -0.12 7.75
C SER A 91 -18.26 0.49 6.49
N VAL A 92 -17.30 1.40 6.65
CA VAL A 92 -16.61 2.07 5.54
C VAL A 92 -15.88 1.08 4.64
N LYS A 93 -15.44 -0.08 5.14
CA LYS A 93 -14.82 -1.11 4.29
C LYS A 93 -15.80 -1.66 3.27
N ASP A 94 -17.04 -1.92 3.69
CA ASP A 94 -18.10 -2.45 2.82
C ASP A 94 -18.52 -1.37 1.82
N TRP A 95 -18.68 -0.13 2.28
CA TRP A 95 -18.90 1.02 1.39
C TRP A 95 -17.77 1.20 0.37
N CYS A 96 -16.52 1.07 0.80
CA CYS A 96 -15.35 1.16 -0.08
C CYS A 96 -15.34 0.05 -1.13
N TYR A 97 -15.78 -1.16 -0.78
CA TYR A 97 -15.96 -2.25 -1.73
C TYR A 97 -16.96 -1.83 -2.80
N ASP A 98 -18.16 -1.40 -2.39
CA ASP A 98 -19.20 -1.02 -3.32
C ASP A 98 -18.78 0.16 -4.20
N TYR A 99 -18.17 1.18 -3.60
CA TYR A 99 -17.73 2.38 -4.30
C TYR A 99 -16.61 2.11 -5.31
N VAL A 100 -15.61 1.29 -4.95
CA VAL A 100 -14.50 0.98 -5.85
C VAL A 100 -14.92 0.06 -7.00
N TYR A 101 -15.77 -0.93 -6.74
CA TYR A 101 -16.13 -1.95 -7.74
C TYR A 101 -17.38 -1.58 -8.57
N TYR A 102 -18.30 -0.81 -8.02
CA TYR A 102 -19.58 -0.50 -8.66
C TYR A 102 -19.92 1.00 -8.71
N GLY A 103 -19.21 1.86 -7.97
CA GLY A 103 -19.55 3.29 -7.82
C GLY A 103 -18.86 4.27 -8.77
N ASN A 104 -18.14 3.80 -9.80
CA ASN A 104 -17.39 4.65 -10.74
C ASN A 104 -17.98 4.62 -12.17
N GLU A 105 -19.28 4.88 -12.30
CA GLU A 105 -19.97 5.13 -13.58
C GLU A 105 -20.37 6.60 -13.75
#